data_AF-A2DUV1-F1
#
_entry.id   AF-A2DUV1-F1
#
_cell.length_a   1.000
_cell.length_b   1.000
_cell.length_c   1.000
_cell.angle_alpha   90.00
_cell.angle_beta   90.00
_cell.angle_gamma   90.00
#
_symmetry.space_group_name_H-M   'P 1'
#
loop_
_entity.id
_entity.type
_entity.pdbx_description
1 polymer ?
#
loop_
_entity_poly.entity_id
_entity_poly.type
_entity_poly.pdbx_seq_one_letter_code
_entity_poly.pdbx_strand_id
1 'polypeptide(L)'
;MACKQRILHIFILSVSLISCSAAACAAVMSMSLYFKKINVNVNEFGNYLPHHYAVKQMYDTGIRDQYERQMSAVFSMISLLEGEYRSRMIVNNELQENKTIEFSEQAFSAIIKKLCTTNKQNPVCKSLNPFTLEGISISQLIKLIQAFPSTLGGSLFPKSTCPFLDSTSKDPYQCNATLNYASNPIKFTIKNLKWSDEIHGIKELLYSSMKPILFTMPQLLAEYYIPCDDPRANETLECAAKTFDCPYNPTKKCGILQFPSHTLSGEYFIPNEPVGVAVGTPINFEIVGYSDWFVPTRGRMSLKQMKMSQGGFIAKGPDRDIGFPITVFTGDLKKSSAHGLCPNARASHFWYGPLRSCMKKGPDVVECSAMDNDDEYDTEKSFESADVLQCIDMNYCKEGARYSILHMPSRTYDTMVYEDKESGMTKTPMILLKKESVEDVVYDHVPFYLLGNIFDKMGADEADRSCGYWFIPYDVIEKVKSVTKDGEVLGFSFDVDFDKSSLLSKIPDGQFKRQLKITNAPNRVISRLFKKHN
;
A
#
# COMPACT_ATOMS: atom_id res chain seq x y z
N MET A 1 -42.36 49.79 30.10
CA MET A 1 -42.15 49.02 28.84
C MET A 1 -40.83 48.23 28.80
N ALA A 2 -39.75 48.67 29.46
CA ALA A 2 -38.44 47.97 29.43
C ALA A 2 -38.43 46.53 29.98
N CYS A 3 -39.33 46.18 30.92
CA CYS A 3 -39.37 44.83 31.51
C CYS A 3 -39.91 43.75 30.53
N LYS A 4 -40.91 44.09 29.71
CA LYS A 4 -41.47 43.14 28.72
C LYS A 4 -40.47 42.79 27.61
N GLN A 5 -39.60 43.74 27.24
CA GLN A 5 -38.62 43.56 26.18
C GLN A 5 -37.45 42.65 26.59
N ARG A 6 -37.06 42.69 27.87
CA ARG A 6 -36.04 41.77 28.42
C ARG A 6 -36.54 40.32 28.50
N ILE A 7 -37.80 40.10 28.87
CA ILE A 7 -38.39 38.75 28.94
C ILE A 7 -38.47 38.13 27.54
N LEU A 8 -38.83 38.91 26.52
CA LEU A 8 -38.90 38.43 25.13
C LEU A 8 -37.50 38.06 24.59
N HIS A 9 -36.46 38.84 24.89
CA HIS A 9 -35.10 38.50 24.47
C HIS A 9 -34.55 37.24 25.14
N ILE A 10 -34.84 37.04 26.44
CA ILE A 10 -34.44 35.82 27.15
C ILE A 10 -35.17 34.60 26.56
N PHE A 11 -36.45 34.74 26.20
CA PHE A 11 -37.22 33.66 25.60
C PHE A 11 -36.76 33.30 24.18
N ILE A 12 -36.37 34.29 23.37
CA ILE A 12 -35.82 34.05 22.02
C ILE A 12 -34.45 33.35 22.13
N LEU A 13 -33.59 33.78 23.05
CA LEU A 13 -32.28 33.16 23.27
C LEU A 13 -32.41 31.70 23.76
N SER A 14 -33.32 31.41 24.68
CA SER A 14 -33.52 30.05 25.18
C SER A 14 -34.08 29.11 24.11
N VAL A 15 -35.04 29.57 23.28
CA VAL A 15 -35.56 28.77 22.16
C VAL A 15 -34.48 28.51 21.09
N SER A 16 -33.59 29.49 20.85
CA SER A 16 -32.47 29.35 19.91
C SER A 16 -31.42 28.35 20.40
N LEU A 17 -31.09 28.37 21.70
CA LEU A 17 -30.15 27.41 22.29
C LEU A 17 -30.72 25.98 22.28
N ILE A 18 -32.01 25.80 22.56
CA ILE A 18 -32.66 24.49 22.53
C ILE A 18 -32.73 23.95 21.10
N SER A 19 -33.02 24.77 20.08
CA SER A 19 -33.06 24.33 18.69
C SER A 19 -31.68 23.93 18.15
N CYS A 20 -30.63 24.67 18.53
CA CYS A 20 -29.25 24.35 18.16
C CYS A 20 -28.77 23.03 18.79
N SER A 21 -29.16 22.81 20.06
CA SER A 21 -28.86 21.57 20.79
C SER A 21 -29.57 20.35 20.18
N ALA A 22 -30.85 20.51 19.82
CA ALA A 22 -31.62 19.46 19.16
C ALA A 22 -31.09 19.11 17.77
N ALA A 23 -30.66 20.10 16.98
CA ALA A 23 -30.05 19.87 15.67
C ALA A 23 -28.69 19.16 15.78
N ALA A 24 -27.86 19.53 16.75
CA ALA A 24 -26.59 18.85 17.02
C ALA A 24 -26.81 17.39 17.48
N CYS A 25 -27.76 17.14 18.38
CA CYS A 25 -28.12 15.77 18.79
C CYS A 25 -28.68 14.93 17.64
N ALA A 26 -29.50 15.52 16.76
CA ALA A 26 -30.03 14.83 15.58
C ALA A 26 -28.92 14.52 14.55
N ALA A 27 -27.94 15.41 14.37
CA ALA A 27 -26.77 15.16 13.52
C ALA A 27 -25.86 14.05 14.08
N VAL A 28 -25.65 14.03 15.40
CA VAL A 28 -24.88 12.96 16.07
C VAL A 28 -25.63 11.64 16.01
N MET A 29 -26.93 11.60 16.31
CA MET A 29 -27.72 10.36 16.22
C MET A 29 -27.86 9.84 14.78
N SER A 30 -27.96 10.72 13.77
CA SER A 30 -27.98 10.29 12.37
C SER A 30 -26.64 9.74 11.89
N MET A 31 -25.50 10.21 12.43
CA MET A 31 -24.20 9.56 12.22
C MET A 31 -24.13 8.18 12.87
N SER A 32 -24.67 8.01 14.08
CA SER A 32 -24.70 6.73 14.80
C SER A 32 -25.60 5.68 14.14
N LEU A 33 -26.66 6.11 13.45
CA LEU A 33 -27.62 5.22 12.80
C LEU A 33 -27.16 4.69 11.43
N TYR A 34 -26.17 5.33 10.80
CA TYR A 34 -25.64 4.86 9.50
C TYR A 34 -24.50 3.84 9.61
N PHE A 35 -23.89 3.73 10.79
CA PHE A 35 -22.72 2.88 11.00
C PHE A 35 -22.91 2.09 12.29
N LYS A 36 -23.35 0.83 12.18
CA LYS A 36 -23.37 -0.06 13.34
C LYS A 36 -21.92 -0.45 13.68
N LYS A 37 -21.30 0.29 14.60
CA LYS A 37 -20.06 -0.14 15.26
C LYS A 37 -20.38 -1.48 15.93
N ILE A 38 -19.55 -2.49 15.70
CA ILE A 38 -19.65 -3.72 16.49
C ILE A 38 -19.14 -3.37 17.88
N ASN A 39 -20.05 -3.21 18.84
CA ASN A 39 -19.69 -3.31 20.25
C ASN A 39 -19.45 -4.80 20.50
N VAL A 40 -18.20 -5.22 20.43
CA VAL A 40 -17.81 -6.59 20.75
C VAL A 40 -18.05 -6.76 22.25
N ASN A 41 -19.09 -7.51 22.61
CA ASN A 41 -19.24 -8.00 23.98
C ASN A 41 -18.28 -9.20 24.08
N VAL A 42 -17.07 -8.95 24.56
CA VAL A 42 -15.94 -9.91 24.61
C VAL A 42 -16.25 -11.19 25.40
N ASN A 43 -17.41 -11.26 26.07
CA ASN A 43 -17.75 -12.30 27.03
C ASN A 43 -18.71 -13.41 26.55
N GLU A 44 -19.23 -13.41 25.32
CA GLU A 44 -20.27 -14.40 24.94
C GLU A 44 -19.88 -15.51 23.96
N PHE A 45 -18.67 -15.53 23.38
CA PHE A 45 -18.21 -16.72 22.65
C PHE A 45 -16.71 -16.95 22.85
N GLY A 46 -16.36 -18.07 23.48
CA GLY A 46 -15.02 -18.65 23.43
C GLY A 46 -14.67 -19.19 22.03
N ASN A 47 -14.69 -18.33 21.01
CA ASN A 47 -14.19 -18.64 19.68
C ASN A 47 -12.79 -18.06 19.54
N TYR A 48 -11.77 -18.86 19.88
CA TYR A 48 -10.39 -18.53 19.54
C TYR A 48 -10.29 -18.38 18.01
N LEU A 49 -10.06 -17.16 17.55
CA LEU A 49 -9.65 -16.93 16.16
C LEU A 49 -8.37 -17.75 15.90
N PRO A 50 -8.22 -18.37 14.71
CA PRO A 50 -6.98 -19.05 14.39
C PRO A 50 -5.81 -18.05 14.42
N HIS A 51 -4.58 -18.53 14.66
CA HIS A 51 -3.43 -17.63 14.69
C HIS A 51 -3.00 -17.10 13.32
N HIS A 52 -3.46 -17.74 12.25
CA HIS A 52 -3.30 -17.24 10.90
C HIS A 52 -4.54 -17.59 10.10
N TYR A 53 -4.85 -16.76 9.11
CA TYR A 53 -5.99 -16.97 8.22
C TYR A 53 -5.69 -16.31 6.89
N ALA A 54 -6.12 -16.95 5.80
CA ALA A 54 -6.12 -16.37 4.47
C ALA A 54 -7.44 -16.73 3.78
N VAL A 55 -8.03 -15.75 3.10
CA VAL A 55 -9.26 -15.94 2.32
C VAL A 55 -9.04 -16.99 1.23
N LYS A 56 -10.11 -17.65 0.80
CA LYS A 56 -10.05 -18.67 -0.26
C LYS A 56 -9.53 -18.09 -1.58
N GLN A 57 -8.84 -18.93 -2.36
CA GLN A 57 -8.25 -18.53 -3.64
C GLN A 57 -9.30 -18.02 -4.64
N MET A 58 -10.59 -18.35 -4.50
CA MET A 58 -11.67 -17.85 -5.36
C MET A 58 -11.92 -16.33 -5.27
N TYR A 59 -11.40 -15.67 -4.25
CA TYR A 59 -11.42 -14.20 -4.12
C TYR A 59 -10.14 -13.53 -4.66
N ASP A 60 -9.14 -14.34 -5.00
CA ASP A 60 -7.81 -13.86 -5.34
C ASP A 60 -7.72 -13.31 -6.77
N THR A 61 -7.49 -12.01 -6.90
CA THR A 61 -7.36 -11.30 -8.18
C THR A 61 -5.93 -10.81 -8.34
N GLY A 62 -5.50 -10.58 -9.59
CA GLY A 62 -4.14 -10.11 -9.85
C GLY A 62 -3.89 -8.73 -9.26
N ILE A 63 -2.70 -8.54 -8.69
CA ILE A 63 -2.30 -7.25 -8.10
C ILE A 63 -2.10 -6.21 -9.21
N ARG A 64 -2.53 -4.99 -8.90
CA ARG A 64 -2.60 -3.85 -9.81
C ARG A 64 -1.53 -2.85 -9.43
N ASP A 65 -1.15 -2.04 -10.40
CA ASP A 65 -0.21 -0.94 -10.21
C ASP A 65 -0.97 0.38 -10.36
N GLN A 66 -0.96 1.19 -9.29
CA GLN A 66 -1.52 2.54 -9.30
C GLN A 66 -0.52 3.60 -9.80
N TYR A 67 0.71 3.20 -10.10
CA TYR A 67 1.85 4.05 -10.44
C TYR A 67 2.06 5.12 -9.36
N GLU A 68 2.49 6.32 -9.75
CA GLU A 68 2.69 7.46 -8.85
C GLU A 68 1.37 8.05 -8.31
N ARG A 69 0.22 7.56 -8.78
CA ARG A 69 -1.08 8.10 -8.38
C ARG A 69 -1.52 7.46 -7.07
N GLN A 70 -1.72 8.28 -6.03
CA GLN A 70 -2.13 7.81 -4.69
C GLN A 70 -3.61 7.39 -4.61
N MET A 71 -4.10 6.58 -5.56
CA MET A 71 -5.51 6.21 -5.74
C MET A 71 -5.91 4.89 -5.06
N SER A 72 -5.18 4.50 -4.01
CA SER A 72 -5.31 3.19 -3.37
C SER A 72 -6.73 2.81 -2.95
N ALA A 73 -7.58 3.80 -2.61
CA ALA A 73 -8.99 3.57 -2.28
C ALA A 73 -9.80 3.00 -3.45
N VAL A 74 -9.59 3.54 -4.67
CA VAL A 74 -10.28 3.05 -5.87
C VAL A 74 -9.78 1.67 -6.23
N PHE A 75 -8.46 1.46 -6.20
CA PHE A 75 -7.84 0.18 -6.55
C PHE A 75 -8.27 -0.95 -5.61
N SER A 76 -8.23 -0.71 -4.29
CA SER A 76 -8.68 -1.69 -3.29
C SER A 76 -10.17 -1.98 -3.38
N MET A 77 -11.02 -0.97 -3.62
CA MET A 77 -12.46 -1.18 -3.84
C MET A 77 -12.74 -2.01 -5.10
N ILE A 78 -12.10 -1.68 -6.23
CA ILE A 78 -12.27 -2.42 -7.47
C ILE A 78 -11.75 -3.86 -7.32
N SER A 79 -10.59 -4.05 -6.69
CA SER A 79 -10.02 -5.37 -6.44
C SER A 79 -10.95 -6.24 -5.58
N LEU A 80 -11.56 -5.68 -4.52
CA LEU A 80 -12.56 -6.39 -3.72
C LEU A 80 -13.79 -6.76 -4.56
N LEU A 81 -14.32 -5.82 -5.36
CA LEU A 81 -15.50 -6.06 -6.21
C LEU A 81 -15.21 -7.11 -7.30
N GLU A 82 -14.00 -7.12 -7.89
CA GLU A 82 -13.54 -8.17 -8.79
C GLU A 82 -13.50 -9.55 -8.08
N GLY A 83 -12.96 -9.59 -6.86
CA GLY A 83 -12.88 -10.81 -6.05
C GLY A 83 -14.25 -11.39 -5.70
N GLU A 84 -15.19 -10.53 -5.28
CA GLU A 84 -16.60 -10.91 -5.02
C GLU A 84 -17.30 -11.40 -6.29
N TYR A 85 -17.12 -10.70 -7.41
CA TYR A 85 -17.71 -11.07 -8.69
C TYR A 85 -17.17 -12.43 -9.17
N ARG A 86 -15.85 -12.63 -9.11
CA ARG A 86 -15.17 -13.88 -9.48
C ARG A 86 -15.66 -15.06 -8.64
N SER A 87 -15.67 -14.91 -7.32
CA SER A 87 -16.19 -15.92 -6.39
C SER A 87 -17.60 -16.37 -6.78
N ARG A 88 -18.48 -15.41 -7.07
CA ARG A 88 -19.84 -15.71 -7.52
C ARG A 88 -19.88 -16.44 -8.86
N MET A 89 -19.07 -16.06 -9.84
CA MET A 89 -19.05 -16.74 -11.14
C MET A 89 -18.53 -18.19 -11.02
N ILE A 90 -17.54 -18.43 -10.15
CA ILE A 90 -17.04 -19.79 -9.86
C ILE A 90 -18.14 -20.66 -9.24
N VAL A 91 -18.84 -20.15 -8.22
CA VAL A 91 -19.94 -20.87 -7.56
C VAL A 91 -21.08 -21.21 -8.52
N ASN A 92 -21.32 -20.36 -9.53
CA ASN A 92 -22.34 -20.61 -10.57
C ASN A 92 -21.81 -21.42 -11.76
N ASN A 93 -20.59 -21.94 -11.72
CA ASN A 93 -19.93 -22.67 -12.82
C ASN A 93 -19.81 -21.87 -14.12
N GLU A 94 -19.76 -20.53 -14.04
CA GLU A 94 -19.61 -19.64 -15.20
C GLU A 94 -18.15 -19.19 -15.42
N LEU A 95 -17.27 -19.42 -14.44
CA LEU A 95 -15.85 -19.08 -14.52
C LEU A 95 -15.01 -20.18 -13.86
N GLN A 96 -13.91 -20.57 -14.49
CA GLN A 96 -12.96 -21.52 -13.92
C GLN A 96 -12.17 -20.89 -12.77
N GLU A 97 -11.75 -21.68 -11.78
CA GLU A 97 -11.00 -21.18 -10.62
C GLU A 97 -9.69 -20.49 -11.00
N ASN A 98 -9.02 -20.90 -12.07
CA ASN A 98 -7.77 -20.29 -12.53
C ASN A 98 -7.99 -19.04 -13.40
N LYS A 99 -9.22 -18.51 -13.48
CA LYS A 99 -9.55 -17.34 -14.30
C LYS A 99 -10.05 -16.17 -13.46
N THR A 100 -9.81 -14.95 -13.94
CA THR A 100 -10.33 -13.71 -13.36
C THR A 100 -10.81 -12.74 -14.42
N ILE A 101 -11.66 -11.80 -14.01
CA ILE A 101 -12.19 -10.72 -14.83
C ILE A 101 -11.64 -9.41 -14.27
N GLU A 102 -11.23 -8.52 -15.17
CA GLU A 102 -10.61 -7.26 -14.82
C GLU A 102 -11.55 -6.07 -15.12
N PHE A 103 -11.81 -5.24 -14.12
CA PHE A 103 -12.54 -4.00 -14.23
C PHE A 103 -11.60 -2.79 -14.34
N SER A 104 -12.15 -1.66 -14.80
CA SER A 104 -11.39 -0.44 -15.05
C SER A 104 -11.50 0.53 -13.87
N GLU A 105 -10.40 0.72 -13.15
CA GLU A 105 -10.24 1.77 -12.13
C GLU A 105 -10.39 3.17 -12.75
N GLN A 106 -9.92 3.34 -13.99
CA GLN A 106 -10.02 4.61 -14.72
C GLN A 106 -11.47 4.98 -15.04
N ALA A 107 -12.27 4.03 -15.54
CA ALA A 107 -13.68 4.26 -15.86
C ALA A 107 -14.47 4.60 -14.59
N PHE A 108 -14.23 3.86 -13.50
CA PHE A 108 -14.85 4.12 -12.20
C PHE A 108 -14.52 5.54 -11.70
N SER A 109 -13.25 5.93 -11.80
CA SER A 109 -12.77 7.25 -11.40
C SER A 109 -13.33 8.38 -12.27
N ALA A 110 -13.43 8.18 -13.59
CA ALA A 110 -14.03 9.13 -14.53
C ALA A 110 -15.51 9.37 -14.23
N ILE A 111 -16.25 8.32 -13.84
CA ILE A 111 -17.66 8.43 -13.44
C ILE A 111 -17.80 9.24 -12.15
N ILE A 112 -16.96 8.98 -11.14
CA ILE A 112 -16.96 9.77 -9.89
C ILE A 112 -16.63 11.25 -10.19
N LYS A 113 -15.64 11.53 -11.03
CA LYS A 113 -15.32 12.90 -11.46
C LYS A 113 -16.52 13.59 -12.09
N LYS A 114 -17.14 12.95 -13.07
CA LYS A 114 -18.33 13.50 -13.75
C LYS A 114 -19.45 13.76 -12.74
N LEU A 115 -19.72 12.79 -11.88
CA LEU A 115 -20.75 12.85 -10.86
C LEU A 115 -20.54 14.00 -9.86
N CYS A 116 -19.32 14.16 -9.34
CA CYS A 116 -19.02 15.22 -8.39
C CYS A 116 -18.84 16.59 -9.02
N THR A 117 -18.49 16.66 -10.31
CA THR A 117 -18.48 17.91 -11.07
C THR A 117 -19.90 18.44 -11.30
N THR A 118 -20.89 17.56 -11.50
CA THR A 118 -22.30 17.95 -11.65
C THR A 118 -23.02 18.15 -10.31
N ASN A 119 -22.54 17.54 -9.23
CA ASN A 119 -23.18 17.56 -7.91
C ASN A 119 -22.32 18.23 -6.84
N LYS A 120 -21.68 19.37 -7.15
CA LYS A 120 -20.72 20.07 -6.27
C LYS A 120 -21.26 20.43 -4.88
N GLN A 121 -22.58 20.57 -4.74
CA GLN A 121 -23.24 20.90 -3.47
C GLN A 121 -23.50 19.69 -2.58
N ASN A 122 -23.42 18.47 -3.11
CA ASN A 122 -23.55 17.27 -2.29
C ASN A 122 -22.37 17.21 -1.30
N PRO A 123 -22.60 17.01 0.02
CA PRO A 123 -21.53 17.02 1.02
C PRO A 123 -20.38 16.06 0.73
N VAL A 124 -20.67 14.89 0.16
CA VAL A 124 -19.66 13.87 -0.16
C VAL A 124 -18.83 14.26 -1.39
N CYS A 125 -19.40 15.00 -2.33
CA CYS A 125 -18.64 15.55 -3.46
C CYS A 125 -17.90 16.84 -3.09
N LYS A 126 -18.44 17.63 -2.15
CA LYS A 126 -17.81 18.85 -1.64
C LYS A 126 -16.48 18.57 -0.92
N SER A 127 -16.36 17.41 -0.27
CA SER A 127 -15.10 16.99 0.37
C SER A 127 -13.99 16.64 -0.63
N LEU A 128 -14.32 16.50 -1.92
CA LEU A 128 -13.38 16.29 -3.01
C LEU A 128 -13.20 17.58 -3.83
N ASN A 129 -13.03 18.75 -3.20
CA ASN A 129 -12.83 20.02 -3.92
C ASN A 129 -11.49 20.67 -3.53
N PRO A 130 -10.57 20.95 -4.48
CA PRO A 130 -10.62 20.59 -5.91
C PRO A 130 -10.70 19.07 -6.12
N PHE A 131 -11.31 18.64 -7.24
CA PHE A 131 -11.54 17.21 -7.48
C PHE A 131 -10.24 16.40 -7.52
N THR A 132 -10.11 15.52 -6.54
CA THR A 132 -9.08 14.48 -6.49
C THR A 132 -9.63 13.23 -5.82
N LEU A 133 -9.17 12.06 -6.30
CA LEU A 133 -9.35 10.77 -5.63
C LEU A 133 -8.03 10.26 -5.05
N GLU A 134 -6.97 11.05 -5.12
CA GLU A 134 -5.67 10.74 -4.53
C GLU A 134 -5.73 11.02 -3.01
N GLY A 135 -5.26 10.05 -2.22
CA GLY A 135 -5.24 10.16 -0.76
C GLY A 135 -6.62 10.14 -0.08
N ILE A 136 -7.69 9.73 -0.77
CA ILE A 136 -9.00 9.57 -0.11
C ILE A 136 -9.04 8.27 0.70
N SER A 137 -9.83 8.25 1.76
CA SER A 137 -10.08 7.04 2.57
C SER A 137 -11.18 6.14 1.98
N ILE A 138 -11.15 4.85 2.32
CA ILE A 138 -12.26 3.91 2.05
C ILE A 138 -13.60 4.43 2.59
N SER A 139 -13.59 5.06 3.77
CA SER A 139 -14.80 5.63 4.38
C SER A 139 -15.44 6.68 3.46
N GLN A 140 -14.65 7.56 2.86
CA GLN A 140 -15.13 8.55 1.89
C GLN A 140 -15.68 7.87 0.63
N LEU A 141 -15.00 6.84 0.12
CA LEU A 141 -15.44 6.14 -1.08
C LEU A 141 -16.75 5.36 -0.86
N ILE A 142 -16.90 4.68 0.29
CA ILE A 142 -18.16 4.00 0.65
C ILE A 142 -19.31 5.02 0.74
N LYS A 143 -19.08 6.18 1.34
CA LYS A 143 -20.08 7.27 1.41
C LYS A 143 -20.50 7.75 0.02
N LEU A 144 -19.58 7.81 -0.95
CA LEU A 144 -19.92 8.14 -2.34
C LEU A 144 -20.84 7.09 -2.94
N ILE A 145 -20.51 5.81 -2.80
CA ILE A 145 -21.32 4.69 -3.32
C ILE A 145 -22.73 4.72 -2.69
N GLN A 146 -22.82 4.95 -1.39
CA GLN A 146 -24.10 5.06 -0.67
C GLN A 146 -24.91 6.29 -1.06
N ALA A 147 -24.27 7.42 -1.36
CA ALA A 147 -24.94 8.65 -1.80
C ALA A 147 -25.47 8.54 -3.24
N PHE A 148 -24.84 7.73 -4.08
CA PHE A 148 -25.18 7.61 -5.50
C PHE A 148 -25.29 6.15 -5.97
N PRO A 149 -26.13 5.32 -5.34
CA PRO A 149 -26.12 3.87 -5.54
C PRO A 149 -26.56 3.47 -6.95
N SER A 150 -27.47 4.22 -7.58
CA SER A 150 -27.93 3.95 -8.95
C SER A 150 -26.87 4.24 -10.01
N THR A 151 -25.95 5.18 -9.74
CA THR A 151 -24.88 5.55 -10.68
C THR A 151 -23.65 4.70 -10.44
N LEU A 152 -23.17 4.65 -9.20
CA LEU A 152 -21.96 3.91 -8.85
C LEU A 152 -22.18 2.39 -8.82
N GLY A 153 -23.40 1.92 -8.54
CA GLY A 153 -23.72 0.48 -8.64
C GLY A 153 -23.64 -0.08 -10.06
N GLY A 154 -23.71 0.76 -11.10
CA GLY A 154 -23.57 0.37 -12.52
C GLY A 154 -22.24 0.78 -13.16
N SER A 155 -21.22 1.09 -12.35
CA SER A 155 -19.98 1.73 -12.80
C SER A 155 -18.81 0.78 -13.08
N LEU A 156 -19.02 -0.55 -12.98
CA LEU A 156 -17.99 -1.55 -13.28
C LEU A 156 -17.92 -1.83 -14.78
N PHE A 157 -16.93 -1.25 -15.45
CA PHE A 157 -16.64 -1.51 -16.86
C PHE A 157 -15.42 -2.41 -17.01
N PRO A 158 -15.33 -3.24 -18.07
CA PRO A 158 -14.14 -4.02 -18.35
C PRO A 158 -12.90 -3.13 -18.45
N LYS A 159 -11.75 -3.64 -18.00
CA LYS A 159 -10.48 -2.90 -18.05
C LYS A 159 -10.15 -2.32 -19.43
N SER A 160 -10.46 -3.04 -20.51
CA SER A 160 -10.21 -2.57 -21.88
C SER A 160 -11.10 -1.40 -22.32
N THR A 161 -12.21 -1.12 -21.63
CA THR A 161 -13.07 0.03 -21.94
C THR A 161 -12.34 1.34 -21.64
N CYS A 162 -11.54 1.36 -20.56
CA CYS A 162 -10.75 2.51 -20.19
C CYS A 162 -9.45 2.05 -19.49
N PRO A 163 -8.35 1.88 -20.24
CA PRO A 163 -7.05 1.59 -19.63
C PRO A 163 -6.65 2.68 -18.64
N PHE A 164 -5.98 2.30 -17.56
CA PHE A 164 -5.47 3.25 -16.57
C PHE A 164 -4.40 4.14 -17.18
N LEU A 165 -4.46 5.44 -16.87
CA LEU A 165 -3.50 6.44 -17.32
C LEU A 165 -2.54 6.75 -16.17
N ASP A 166 -1.25 6.82 -16.47
CA ASP A 166 -0.24 7.31 -15.52
C ASP A 166 -0.42 8.82 -15.24
N SER A 167 0.33 9.32 -14.25
CA SER A 167 0.26 10.68 -13.70
C SER A 167 0.57 11.79 -14.73
N THR A 168 1.07 11.47 -15.92
CA THR A 168 1.56 12.47 -16.89
C THR A 168 0.46 13.12 -17.75
N SER A 169 -0.78 12.63 -17.67
CA SER A 169 -1.91 13.18 -18.42
C SER A 169 -2.39 14.53 -17.90
N LYS A 170 -2.71 15.46 -18.81
CA LYS A 170 -3.33 16.77 -18.48
C LYS A 170 -4.67 16.62 -17.75
N ASP A 171 -5.43 15.57 -18.07
CA ASP A 171 -6.58 15.15 -17.29
C ASP A 171 -6.38 13.69 -16.84
N PRO A 172 -5.95 13.46 -15.59
CA PRO A 172 -5.61 12.12 -15.12
C PRO A 172 -6.86 11.24 -14.91
N TYR A 173 -8.06 11.79 -15.07
CA TYR A 173 -9.33 11.06 -14.96
C TYR A 173 -10.07 10.93 -16.29
N GLN A 174 -9.43 11.29 -17.41
CA GLN A 174 -10.04 11.21 -18.72
C GLN A 174 -10.37 9.75 -19.10
N CYS A 175 -11.51 9.58 -19.76
CA CYS A 175 -11.89 8.33 -20.39
C CYS A 175 -12.54 8.62 -21.75
N ASN A 176 -11.95 8.11 -22.84
CA ASN A 176 -12.45 8.38 -24.20
C ASN A 176 -13.70 7.54 -24.56
N ALA A 177 -13.94 6.43 -23.85
CA ALA A 177 -15.11 5.61 -24.06
C ALA A 177 -16.38 6.26 -23.50
N THR A 178 -17.51 6.06 -24.18
CA THR A 178 -18.82 6.47 -23.65
C THR A 178 -19.24 5.53 -22.53
N LEU A 179 -19.17 6.01 -21.28
CA LEU A 179 -19.53 5.24 -20.08
C LEU A 179 -21.03 5.39 -19.79
N ASN A 180 -21.84 4.42 -20.24
CA ASN A 180 -23.27 4.36 -19.93
C ASN A 180 -23.56 3.39 -18.78
N TYR A 181 -23.49 3.87 -17.55
CA TYR A 181 -23.72 3.07 -16.34
C TYR A 181 -25.18 2.59 -16.19
N ALA A 182 -26.15 3.27 -16.82
CA ALA A 182 -27.56 2.86 -16.74
C ALA A 182 -27.83 1.56 -17.52
N SER A 183 -27.19 1.40 -18.68
CA SER A 183 -27.29 0.22 -19.54
C SER A 183 -26.21 -0.84 -19.27
N ASN A 184 -25.30 -0.61 -18.31
CA ASN A 184 -24.27 -1.57 -17.96
C ASN A 184 -24.91 -2.85 -17.39
N PRO A 185 -24.63 -4.05 -17.94
CA PRO A 185 -25.21 -5.29 -17.45
C PRO A 185 -24.68 -5.71 -16.07
N ILE A 186 -23.47 -5.26 -15.69
CA ILE A 186 -22.90 -5.51 -14.37
C ILE A 186 -23.37 -4.44 -13.40
N LYS A 187 -24.28 -4.85 -12.52
CA LYS A 187 -24.84 -4.02 -11.45
C LYS A 187 -24.60 -4.67 -10.10
N PHE A 188 -24.23 -3.87 -9.12
CA PHE A 188 -24.01 -4.29 -7.74
C PHE A 188 -24.63 -3.32 -6.74
N THR A 189 -24.93 -3.83 -5.54
CA THR A 189 -25.31 -3.03 -4.39
C THR A 189 -24.51 -3.47 -3.16
N ILE A 190 -24.18 -2.52 -2.29
CA ILE A 190 -23.49 -2.78 -1.02
C ILE A 190 -24.52 -2.83 0.11
N LYS A 191 -24.46 -3.86 0.95
CA LYS A 191 -25.36 -4.06 2.11
C LYS A 191 -24.57 -4.49 3.35
N ASN A 192 -25.23 -4.45 4.50
CA ASN A 192 -24.72 -4.98 5.77
C ASN A 192 -23.31 -4.48 6.13
N LEU A 193 -23.05 -3.20 5.93
CA LEU A 193 -21.76 -2.60 6.25
C LEU A 193 -21.45 -2.72 7.74
N LYS A 194 -20.33 -3.36 8.04
CA LYS A 194 -19.72 -3.50 9.37
C LYS A 194 -18.32 -2.94 9.33
N TRP A 195 -17.84 -2.42 10.46
CA TRP A 195 -16.49 -1.89 10.57
C TRP A 195 -15.92 -2.08 11.97
N SER A 196 -14.60 -2.02 12.08
CA SER A 196 -13.85 -2.04 13.33
C SER A 196 -12.56 -1.23 13.20
N ASP A 197 -12.18 -0.58 14.29
CA ASP A 197 -10.92 0.15 14.52
C ASP A 197 -9.96 -0.62 15.44
N GLU A 198 -10.32 -1.83 15.86
CA GLU A 198 -9.53 -2.69 16.74
C GLU A 198 -8.96 -3.88 15.98
N ILE A 199 -7.70 -4.25 16.28
CA ILE A 199 -7.04 -5.39 15.63
C ILE A 199 -7.89 -6.66 15.72
N HIS A 200 -8.41 -6.97 16.91
CA HIS A 200 -9.26 -8.15 17.11
C HIS A 200 -10.54 -8.08 16.27
N GLY A 201 -11.26 -6.96 16.31
CA GLY A 201 -12.48 -6.79 15.53
C GLY A 201 -12.25 -6.84 14.01
N ILE A 202 -11.12 -6.31 13.51
CA ILE A 202 -10.75 -6.44 12.09
C ILE A 202 -10.50 -7.91 11.72
N LYS A 203 -9.83 -8.70 12.58
CA LYS A 203 -9.68 -10.15 12.38
C LYS A 203 -11.01 -10.88 12.40
N GLU A 204 -11.91 -10.52 13.32
CA GLU A 204 -13.27 -11.09 13.38
C GLU A 204 -14.07 -10.78 12.12
N LEU A 205 -14.00 -9.55 11.60
CA LEU A 205 -14.65 -9.17 10.34
C LEU A 205 -14.14 -10.04 9.19
N LEU A 206 -12.82 -10.21 9.08
CA LEU A 206 -12.19 -11.02 8.04
C LEU A 206 -12.56 -12.50 8.15
N TYR A 207 -12.50 -13.07 9.36
CA TYR A 207 -12.75 -14.49 9.60
C TYR A 207 -14.23 -14.85 9.51
N SER A 208 -15.12 -14.03 10.07
CA SER A 208 -16.57 -14.31 10.05
C SER A 208 -17.19 -14.13 8.66
N SER A 209 -16.65 -13.21 7.85
CA SER A 209 -17.13 -12.98 6.49
C SER A 209 -16.56 -13.99 5.48
N MET A 210 -15.42 -14.62 5.80
CA MET A 210 -14.69 -15.56 4.95
C MET A 210 -14.30 -14.99 3.56
N LYS A 211 -14.24 -13.67 3.44
CA LYS A 211 -13.94 -12.91 2.21
C LYS A 211 -13.02 -11.73 2.51
N PRO A 212 -12.37 -11.12 1.51
CA PRO A 212 -11.54 -9.94 1.72
C PRO A 212 -12.33 -8.79 2.35
N ILE A 213 -11.64 -7.94 3.10
CA ILE A 213 -12.20 -6.72 3.69
C ILE A 213 -11.38 -5.51 3.23
N LEU A 214 -11.98 -4.32 3.23
CA LEU A 214 -11.23 -3.09 2.97
C LEU A 214 -10.63 -2.55 4.26
N PHE A 215 -9.46 -1.93 4.16
CA PHE A 215 -8.79 -1.30 5.28
C PHE A 215 -8.23 0.05 4.87
N THR A 216 -8.33 1.04 5.75
CA THR A 216 -7.77 2.38 5.57
C THR A 216 -6.99 2.76 6.82
N MET A 217 -5.86 3.44 6.62
CA MET A 217 -5.12 4.12 7.68
C MET A 217 -4.35 5.30 7.08
N PRO A 218 -4.03 6.35 7.86
CA PRO A 218 -3.03 7.32 7.46
C PRO A 218 -1.70 6.64 7.16
N GLN A 219 -1.00 7.04 6.09
CA GLN A 219 0.29 6.43 5.74
C GLN A 219 1.30 6.73 6.84
N LEU A 220 1.89 5.69 7.44
CA LEU A 220 2.97 5.85 8.41
C LEU A 220 4.24 6.34 7.72
N LEU A 221 4.82 7.44 8.22
CA LEU A 221 6.02 8.08 7.69
C LEU A 221 7.13 8.08 8.75
N ALA A 222 8.35 7.83 8.28
CA ALA A 222 9.61 7.99 9.00
C ALA A 222 10.07 9.44 8.82
N GLU A 223 10.19 10.17 9.92
CA GLU A 223 10.52 11.60 9.94
C GLU A 223 11.97 11.81 10.37
N TYR A 224 12.80 12.35 9.48
CA TYR A 224 14.22 12.59 9.71
C TYR A 224 14.46 14.08 9.96
N TYR A 225 15.16 14.39 11.05
CA TYR A 225 15.52 15.76 11.42
C TYR A 225 16.96 16.06 11.01
N ILE A 226 17.11 16.79 9.92
CA ILE A 226 18.40 17.06 9.27
C ILE A 226 18.79 18.51 9.51
N PRO A 227 20.03 18.82 9.96
CA PRO A 227 20.45 20.20 10.20
C PRO A 227 20.31 21.08 8.95
N CYS A 228 19.93 22.35 9.11
CA CYS A 228 19.72 23.25 7.97
C CYS A 228 21.01 23.67 7.23
N ASP A 229 22.18 23.41 7.81
CA ASP A 229 23.47 23.52 7.14
C ASP A 229 23.79 22.31 6.25
N ASP A 230 22.98 21.24 6.30
CA ASP A 230 23.08 20.09 5.43
C ASP A 230 22.38 20.36 4.07
N PRO A 231 23.05 20.11 2.93
CA PRO A 231 22.47 20.32 1.60
C PRO A 231 21.20 19.52 1.31
N ARG A 232 20.92 18.45 2.05
CA ARG A 232 19.72 17.62 1.85
C ARG A 232 18.45 18.27 2.39
N ALA A 233 18.59 19.25 3.30
CA ALA A 233 17.46 19.85 4.00
C ALA A 233 17.46 21.39 3.98
N ASN A 234 18.52 22.03 3.51
CA ASN A 234 18.63 23.49 3.44
C ASN A 234 17.49 24.19 2.67
N GLU A 235 16.88 23.51 1.72
CA GLU A 235 15.76 23.99 0.90
C GLU A 235 14.38 23.66 1.47
N THR A 236 14.27 22.96 2.60
CA THR A 236 12.95 22.69 3.20
C THR A 236 12.34 23.97 3.76
N LEU A 237 11.01 23.97 3.88
CA LEU A 237 10.26 25.11 4.40
C LEU A 237 10.68 25.48 5.83
N GLU A 238 10.99 24.48 6.65
CA GLU A 238 11.43 24.66 8.03
C GLU A 238 12.80 25.34 8.10
N CYS A 239 13.70 25.00 7.18
CA CYS A 239 15.02 25.63 7.10
C CYS A 239 14.97 27.04 6.54
N ALA A 240 14.18 27.26 5.50
CA ALA A 240 13.95 28.59 4.94
C ALA A 240 13.34 29.54 5.99
N ALA A 241 12.40 29.04 6.80
CA ALA A 241 11.73 29.83 7.84
C ALA A 241 12.41 29.78 9.22
N LYS A 242 13.42 28.92 9.41
CA LYS A 242 14.10 28.64 10.70
C LYS A 242 13.15 28.30 11.84
N THR A 243 12.07 27.57 11.54
CA THR A 243 10.94 27.36 12.47
C THR A 243 11.11 26.17 13.40
N PHE A 244 12.00 25.23 13.10
CA PHE A 244 12.10 23.97 13.83
C PHE A 244 13.47 23.77 14.47
N ASP A 245 13.50 23.57 15.79
CA ASP A 245 14.72 23.24 16.54
C ASP A 245 15.03 21.75 16.42
N CYS A 246 16.30 21.40 16.23
CA CYS A 246 16.70 19.99 16.13
C CYS A 246 16.44 19.26 17.48
N PRO A 247 15.77 18.10 17.48
CA PRO A 247 15.42 17.39 18.73
C PRO A 247 16.63 16.98 19.57
N TYR A 248 17.76 16.71 18.92
CA TYR A 248 19.03 16.34 19.55
C TYR A 248 19.93 17.54 19.87
N ASN A 249 19.63 18.73 19.34
CA ASN A 249 20.41 19.94 19.61
C ASN A 249 19.54 21.21 19.43
N PRO A 250 18.95 21.75 20.52
CA PRO A 250 18.08 22.93 20.46
C PRO A 250 18.75 24.21 19.96
N THR A 251 20.09 24.25 19.84
CA THR A 251 20.81 25.42 19.31
C THR A 251 20.86 25.43 17.78
N LYS A 252 20.57 24.30 17.14
CA LYS A 252 20.53 24.15 15.68
C LYS A 252 19.09 24.13 15.18
N LYS A 253 18.90 24.60 13.96
CA LYS A 253 17.65 24.47 13.20
C LYS A 253 17.73 23.27 12.28
N CYS A 254 16.62 22.55 12.15
CA CYS A 254 16.52 21.37 11.31
C CYS A 254 15.41 21.51 10.27
N GLY A 255 15.65 20.92 9.11
CA GLY A 255 14.63 20.60 8.12
C GLY A 255 14.08 19.21 8.37
N ILE A 256 12.87 18.97 7.86
CA ILE A 256 12.16 17.72 8.06
C ILE A 256 12.07 16.99 6.72
N LEU A 257 12.63 15.78 6.67
CA LEU A 257 12.46 14.87 5.53
C LEU A 257 11.56 13.71 5.94
N GLN A 258 10.54 13.42 5.14
CA GLN A 258 9.58 12.36 5.43
C GLN A 258 9.60 11.28 4.35
N PHE A 259 9.65 10.03 4.78
CA PHE A 259 9.68 8.87 3.88
C PHE A 259 8.67 7.80 4.33
N PRO A 260 8.08 7.01 3.43
CA PRO A 260 7.20 5.91 3.84
C PRO A 260 7.89 4.93 4.80
N SER A 261 7.16 4.44 5.81
CA SER A 261 7.66 3.45 6.79
C SER A 261 7.39 2.00 6.36
N HIS A 262 7.74 1.68 5.11
CA HIS A 262 7.74 0.31 4.60
C HIS A 262 8.96 0.09 3.71
N THR A 263 9.41 -1.16 3.65
CA THR A 263 10.46 -1.57 2.71
C THR A 263 9.88 -1.69 1.29
N LEU A 264 10.78 -1.73 0.30
CA LEU A 264 10.43 -2.12 -1.08
C LEU A 264 10.23 -3.64 -1.24
N SER A 265 10.06 -4.37 -0.14
CA SER A 265 9.52 -5.75 -0.09
C SER A 265 8.09 -5.80 0.47
N GLY A 266 7.44 -4.65 0.64
CA GLY A 266 6.05 -4.55 1.09
C GLY A 266 5.87 -4.83 2.59
N GLU A 267 6.91 -4.70 3.40
CA GLU A 267 6.86 -4.95 4.84
C GLU A 267 6.94 -3.62 5.61
N TYR A 268 5.89 -3.29 6.37
CA TYR A 268 5.86 -2.10 7.22
C TYR A 268 6.71 -2.26 8.48
N PHE A 269 7.24 -1.14 8.97
CA PHE A 269 8.00 -1.05 10.22
C PHE A 269 7.62 0.20 11.02
N ILE A 270 7.98 0.23 12.30
CA ILE A 270 7.82 1.41 13.13
C ILE A 270 9.15 2.16 13.18
N PRO A 271 9.19 3.45 12.79
CA PRO A 271 10.38 4.28 13.00
C PRO A 271 10.74 4.34 14.49
N ASN A 272 12.03 4.20 14.78
CA ASN A 272 12.60 4.21 16.11
C ASN A 272 13.65 5.32 16.23
N GLU A 273 13.89 5.81 17.44
CA GLU A 273 14.79 6.95 17.69
C GLU A 273 16.19 6.72 17.06
N PRO A 274 16.80 7.76 16.46
CA PRO A 274 16.38 9.18 16.50
C PRO A 274 15.34 9.57 15.43
N VAL A 275 14.86 8.63 14.62
CA VAL A 275 13.87 8.89 13.57
C VAL A 275 12.49 9.05 14.20
N GLY A 276 11.83 10.17 13.87
CA GLY A 276 10.49 10.49 14.32
C GLY A 276 9.41 9.70 13.58
N VAL A 277 8.18 9.78 14.11
CA VAL A 277 6.99 9.19 13.49
C VAL A 277 6.05 10.29 13.06
N ALA A 278 5.70 10.29 11.79
CA ALA A 278 4.68 11.16 11.21
C ALA A 278 3.61 10.33 10.49
N VAL A 279 2.52 10.97 10.11
CA VAL A 279 1.46 10.37 9.31
C VAL A 279 1.12 11.26 8.13
N GLY A 280 0.97 10.64 6.96
CA GLY A 280 0.65 11.29 5.70
C GLY A 280 -0.82 11.15 5.31
N THR A 281 -1.06 11.26 4.00
CA THR A 281 -2.37 11.02 3.40
C THR A 281 -2.84 9.57 3.64
N PRO A 282 -4.17 9.33 3.70
CA PRO A 282 -4.72 7.99 3.78
C PRO A 282 -4.19 7.03 2.70
N ILE A 283 -3.81 5.83 3.12
CA ILE A 283 -3.51 4.69 2.28
C ILE A 283 -4.51 3.56 2.55
N ASN A 284 -4.89 2.84 1.50
CA ASN A 284 -5.99 1.90 1.52
C ASN A 284 -5.57 0.55 0.96
N PHE A 285 -6.13 -0.52 1.55
CA PHE A 285 -5.75 -1.89 1.26
C PHE A 285 -6.98 -2.78 1.14
N GLU A 286 -6.85 -3.85 0.36
CA GLU A 286 -7.70 -5.04 0.49
C GLU A 286 -6.97 -6.05 1.38
N ILE A 287 -7.52 -6.32 2.56
CA ILE A 287 -6.98 -7.30 3.51
C ILE A 287 -7.50 -8.68 3.14
N VAL A 288 -6.57 -9.60 2.90
CA VAL A 288 -6.82 -10.96 2.42
C VAL A 288 -6.42 -12.02 3.45
N GLY A 289 -5.78 -11.62 4.54
CA GLY A 289 -5.38 -12.54 5.59
C GLY A 289 -4.73 -11.85 6.78
N TYR A 290 -4.29 -12.66 7.74
CA TYR A 290 -3.46 -12.25 8.86
C TYR A 290 -2.60 -13.41 9.36
N SER A 291 -1.55 -13.09 10.09
CA SER A 291 -0.68 -14.06 10.76
C SER A 291 -0.13 -13.45 12.04
N ASP A 292 -0.27 -14.15 13.17
CA ASP A 292 0.25 -13.76 14.49
C ASP A 292 1.74 -14.11 14.67
N TRP A 293 2.25 -15.01 13.82
CA TRP A 293 3.59 -15.59 13.97
C TRP A 293 4.59 -15.07 12.93
N PHE A 294 4.11 -14.43 11.86
CA PHE A 294 4.99 -13.91 10.84
C PHE A 294 5.83 -12.76 11.38
N VAL A 295 7.13 -12.80 11.08
CA VAL A 295 8.08 -11.74 11.39
C VAL A 295 8.59 -11.14 10.07
N PRO A 296 8.42 -9.83 9.86
CA PRO A 296 8.99 -9.11 8.73
C PRO A 296 10.50 -9.34 8.58
N THR A 297 11.02 -9.34 7.34
CA THR A 297 12.44 -9.58 7.13
C THR A 297 13.26 -8.40 7.59
N ARG A 298 14.38 -8.67 8.25
CA ARG A 298 15.44 -7.66 8.40
C ARG A 298 16.34 -7.64 7.15
N GLY A 299 16.03 -8.44 6.13
CA GLY A 299 16.92 -8.66 5.00
C GLY A 299 18.31 -9.09 5.46
N ARG A 300 19.34 -8.62 4.76
CA ARG A 300 20.75 -8.80 5.12
C ARG A 300 21.29 -7.69 6.03
N MET A 301 20.42 -6.90 6.66
CA MET A 301 20.87 -5.81 7.53
C MET A 301 19.79 -5.34 8.50
N SER A 302 20.11 -5.35 9.80
CA SER A 302 19.24 -4.77 10.82
C SER A 302 19.56 -3.30 11.02
N LEU A 303 18.72 -2.41 10.50
CA LEU A 303 18.80 -0.98 10.82
C LEU A 303 18.11 -0.68 12.17
N LYS A 304 18.73 0.11 13.05
CA LYS A 304 18.26 0.35 14.42
C LYS A 304 17.05 1.27 14.49
N GLN A 305 16.91 2.17 13.51
CA GLN A 305 15.73 3.01 13.35
C GLN A 305 14.50 2.25 12.80
N MET A 306 14.62 0.97 12.43
CA MET A 306 13.50 0.14 11.97
C MET A 306 13.10 -0.90 13.03
N LYS A 307 12.00 -0.67 13.74
CA LYS A 307 11.40 -1.70 14.59
C LYS A 307 10.47 -2.59 13.76
N MET A 308 10.94 -3.80 13.48
CA MET A 308 10.15 -4.88 12.86
C MET A 308 9.37 -5.64 13.93
N SER A 309 8.03 -5.57 13.86
CA SER A 309 7.14 -6.25 14.81
C SER A 309 6.58 -7.55 14.24
N GLN A 310 6.44 -8.55 15.12
CA GLN A 310 5.79 -9.82 14.81
C GLN A 310 4.26 -9.62 14.75
N GLY A 311 3.61 -10.32 13.84
CA GLY A 311 2.16 -10.39 13.77
C GLY A 311 1.55 -9.21 13.01
N GLY A 312 0.64 -9.48 12.08
CA GLY A 312 0.12 -8.46 11.18
C GLY A 312 -0.98 -8.93 10.24
N PHE A 313 -1.51 -7.98 9.48
CA PHE A 313 -2.42 -8.26 8.37
C PHE A 313 -1.66 -8.44 7.06
N ILE A 314 -2.25 -9.25 6.19
CA ILE A 314 -1.76 -9.49 4.84
C ILE A 314 -2.68 -8.74 3.88
N ALA A 315 -2.11 -7.81 3.14
CA ALA A 315 -2.81 -6.89 2.25
C ALA A 315 -2.40 -7.13 0.79
N LYS A 316 -3.29 -6.88 -0.16
CA LYS A 316 -2.83 -6.59 -1.53
C LYS A 316 -2.24 -5.18 -1.55
N GLY A 317 -0.98 -5.07 -1.99
CA GLY A 317 -0.27 -3.81 -2.09
C GLY A 317 -0.75 -2.94 -3.25
N PRO A 318 -0.40 -1.64 -3.23
CA PRO A 318 -0.67 -0.72 -4.32
C PRO A 318 0.24 -0.89 -5.56
N ASP A 319 1.35 -1.60 -5.41
CA ASP A 319 2.38 -1.80 -6.44
C ASP A 319 2.59 -3.31 -6.61
N ARG A 320 2.57 -3.76 -7.88
CA ARG A 320 2.73 -5.16 -8.24
C ARG A 320 4.16 -5.66 -8.05
N ASP A 321 5.15 -4.80 -8.24
CA ASP A 321 6.57 -5.17 -8.25
C ASP A 321 7.17 -5.21 -6.83
N ILE A 322 6.40 -4.77 -5.83
CA ILE A 322 6.76 -4.76 -4.42
C ILE A 322 5.94 -5.81 -3.67
N GLY A 323 6.61 -6.76 -3.02
CA GLY A 323 5.97 -7.68 -2.10
C GLY A 323 6.28 -9.15 -2.37
N PHE A 324 5.60 -10.01 -1.64
CA PHE A 324 5.74 -11.46 -1.75
C PHE A 324 4.40 -12.12 -2.08
N PRO A 325 4.38 -13.41 -2.43
CA PRO A 325 3.15 -14.16 -2.49
C PRO A 325 2.53 -14.30 -1.10
N ILE A 326 1.20 -14.35 -1.04
CA ILE A 326 0.45 -14.55 0.21
C ILE A 326 0.96 -15.76 1.03
N THR A 327 1.44 -16.80 0.35
CA THR A 327 1.98 -18.03 0.95
C THR A 327 3.23 -17.81 1.79
N VAL A 328 3.98 -16.72 1.57
CA VAL A 328 5.10 -16.35 2.43
C VAL A 328 4.61 -15.91 3.81
N PHE A 329 3.54 -15.12 3.84
CA PHE A 329 3.00 -14.55 5.08
C PHE A 329 2.19 -15.55 5.90
N THR A 330 1.61 -16.57 5.25
CA THR A 330 0.96 -17.70 5.92
C THR A 330 1.95 -18.77 6.40
N GLY A 331 3.22 -18.72 5.95
CA GLY A 331 4.25 -19.69 6.32
C GLY A 331 4.30 -20.93 5.42
N ASP A 332 3.49 -21.00 4.36
CA ASP A 332 3.46 -22.12 3.41
C ASP A 332 4.68 -22.12 2.46
N LEU A 333 5.29 -20.95 2.24
CA LEU A 333 6.46 -20.79 1.37
C LEU A 333 7.59 -20.07 2.13
N LYS A 334 8.80 -20.64 2.09
CA LYS A 334 9.99 -19.97 2.64
C LYS A 334 10.31 -18.72 1.81
N LYS A 335 10.73 -17.63 2.48
CA LYS A 335 11.14 -16.38 1.81
C LYS A 335 12.23 -16.60 0.75
N SER A 336 13.26 -17.41 1.06
CA SER A 336 14.33 -17.76 0.11
C SER A 336 13.80 -18.38 -1.18
N SER A 337 12.80 -19.26 -1.08
CA SER A 337 12.14 -19.88 -2.25
C SER A 337 11.23 -18.89 -2.99
N ALA A 338 10.67 -17.91 -2.28
CA ALA A 338 9.82 -16.89 -2.89
C ALA A 338 10.60 -15.90 -3.75
N HIS A 339 11.91 -15.71 -3.55
CA HIS A 339 12.74 -14.86 -4.41
C HIS A 339 12.78 -15.31 -5.87
N GLY A 340 12.65 -16.61 -6.14
CA GLY A 340 12.53 -17.11 -7.52
C GLY A 340 11.17 -16.80 -8.18
N LEU A 341 10.17 -16.36 -7.42
CA LEU A 341 8.86 -15.93 -7.93
C LEU A 341 8.75 -14.40 -7.92
N CYS A 342 9.19 -13.79 -6.82
CA CYS A 342 9.13 -12.38 -6.52
C CYS A 342 10.54 -11.91 -6.20
N PRO A 343 11.35 -11.59 -7.22
CA PRO A 343 12.75 -11.22 -7.02
C PRO A 343 12.90 -9.97 -6.16
N ASN A 344 11.87 -9.11 -6.11
CA ASN A 344 11.90 -7.84 -5.39
C ASN A 344 13.15 -7.05 -5.78
N ALA A 345 13.35 -6.87 -7.09
CA ALA A 345 14.54 -6.27 -7.67
C ALA A 345 14.89 -4.89 -7.11
N ARG A 346 13.89 -4.17 -6.60
CA ARG A 346 14.02 -2.84 -5.99
C ARG A 346 14.27 -2.87 -4.48
N ALA A 347 14.14 -4.03 -3.83
CA ALA A 347 14.39 -4.15 -2.40
C ALA A 347 15.89 -4.19 -2.10
N SER A 348 16.45 -3.05 -1.75
CA SER A 348 17.88 -2.85 -1.49
C SER A 348 18.50 -3.79 -0.47
N HIS A 349 17.71 -4.25 0.51
CA HIS A 349 18.13 -5.21 1.52
C HIS A 349 18.35 -6.64 1.00
N PHE A 350 18.04 -6.88 -0.28
CA PHE A 350 18.34 -8.13 -1.01
C PHE A 350 19.39 -7.96 -2.09
N TRP A 351 19.96 -6.76 -2.27
CA TRP A 351 21.03 -6.57 -3.24
C TRP A 351 22.32 -7.20 -2.79
N TYR A 352 23.16 -7.55 -3.76
CA TYR A 352 24.49 -8.11 -3.56
C TYR A 352 25.54 -7.10 -3.98
N GLY A 353 26.48 -6.80 -3.10
CA GLY A 353 27.63 -5.95 -3.40
C GLY A 353 28.93 -6.75 -3.55
N PRO A 354 29.93 -6.24 -4.30
CA PRO A 354 31.24 -6.85 -4.33
C PRO A 354 31.98 -6.53 -3.03
N LEU A 355 32.96 -7.38 -2.71
CA LEU A 355 33.95 -7.07 -1.69
C LEU A 355 34.87 -5.95 -2.18
N ARG A 356 35.14 -4.96 -1.32
CA ARG A 356 36.03 -3.83 -1.66
C ARG A 356 37.44 -4.29 -2.05
N SER A 357 37.92 -5.42 -1.51
CA SER A 357 39.18 -6.05 -1.88
C SER A 357 39.20 -6.54 -3.33
N CYS A 358 38.07 -7.06 -3.83
CA CYS A 358 37.94 -7.54 -5.20
C CYS A 358 38.00 -6.39 -6.21
N MET A 359 37.30 -5.30 -5.91
CA MET A 359 37.22 -4.13 -6.79
C MET A 359 38.54 -3.36 -6.96
N LYS A 360 39.56 -3.68 -6.14
CA LYS A 360 40.93 -3.18 -6.36
C LYS A 360 41.65 -3.89 -7.52
N LYS A 361 41.18 -5.05 -7.97
CA LYS A 361 41.81 -5.85 -9.03
C LYS A 361 41.37 -5.45 -10.44
N GLY A 362 40.21 -4.80 -10.58
CA GLY A 362 39.67 -4.35 -11.86
C GLY A 362 38.24 -3.81 -11.72
N PRO A 363 37.70 -3.16 -12.77
CA PRO A 363 36.37 -2.55 -12.74
C PRO A 363 35.20 -3.52 -13.00
N ASP A 364 35.48 -4.80 -13.31
CA ASP A 364 34.44 -5.77 -13.60
C ASP A 364 33.81 -6.32 -12.32
N VAL A 365 32.66 -5.74 -11.94
CA VAL A 365 31.88 -6.14 -10.77
C VAL A 365 31.30 -7.53 -10.92
N VAL A 366 31.03 -7.99 -12.15
CA VAL A 366 30.40 -9.30 -12.38
C VAL A 366 31.39 -10.43 -12.09
N GLU A 367 32.69 -10.18 -12.30
CA GLU A 367 33.77 -11.10 -11.91
C GLU A 367 34.04 -11.09 -10.39
N CYS A 368 33.56 -10.07 -9.69
CA CYS A 368 33.63 -10.00 -8.24
C CYS A 368 32.46 -10.76 -7.60
N SER A 369 32.77 -11.97 -7.14
CA SER A 369 31.88 -12.74 -6.28
C SER A 369 31.44 -11.88 -5.08
N ALA A 370 30.15 -11.96 -4.75
CA ALA A 370 29.63 -11.40 -3.49
C ALA A 370 30.10 -12.22 -2.26
N MET A 371 30.86 -13.30 -2.46
CA MET A 371 31.34 -14.24 -1.44
C MET A 371 32.86 -14.48 -1.57
N ASP A 372 33.59 -14.49 -0.45
CA ASP A 372 34.99 -14.93 -0.40
C ASP A 372 35.08 -16.46 -0.56
N ASN A 373 35.97 -16.93 -1.44
CA ASN A 373 36.14 -18.34 -1.83
C ASN A 373 36.94 -19.20 -0.84
N ASP A 374 37.06 -18.80 0.43
CA ASP A 374 38.02 -19.44 1.34
C ASP A 374 37.52 -20.72 2.04
N ASP A 375 36.29 -21.18 1.77
CA ASP A 375 35.83 -22.48 2.26
C ASP A 375 35.92 -23.55 1.15
N GLU A 376 36.91 -24.42 1.31
CA GLU A 376 37.21 -25.68 0.61
C GLU A 376 36.10 -26.74 0.78
N TYR A 377 34.85 -26.36 0.54
CA TYR A 377 33.72 -27.28 0.43
C TYR A 377 32.95 -27.01 -0.87
N ASP A 378 33.40 -27.70 -1.89
CA ASP A 378 32.69 -27.97 -3.13
C ASP A 378 31.25 -28.43 -2.85
N THR A 379 30.26 -27.71 -3.40
CA THR A 379 29.06 -28.28 -4.03
C THR A 379 28.26 -27.18 -4.74
N GLU A 380 28.46 -27.05 -6.06
CA GLU A 380 27.44 -26.78 -7.10
C GLU A 380 26.29 -25.77 -6.84
N LYS A 381 26.46 -24.73 -6.03
CA LYS A 381 25.45 -23.66 -5.89
C LYS A 381 26.02 -22.30 -6.23
N SER A 382 25.49 -21.75 -7.32
CA SER A 382 25.80 -20.44 -7.92
C SER A 382 26.27 -19.40 -6.91
N PHE A 383 27.55 -19.02 -7.01
CA PHE A 383 28.05 -17.78 -6.45
C PHE A 383 27.25 -16.64 -7.08
N GLU A 384 26.43 -15.96 -6.29
CA GLU A 384 25.67 -14.82 -6.80
C GLU A 384 26.67 -13.69 -7.10
N SER A 385 26.78 -13.32 -8.38
CA SER A 385 27.57 -12.17 -8.82
C SER A 385 27.03 -10.90 -8.16
N ALA A 386 27.90 -9.94 -7.89
CA ALA A 386 27.46 -8.65 -7.38
C ALA A 386 26.45 -7.98 -8.34
N ASP A 387 25.46 -7.32 -7.75
CA ASP A 387 24.38 -6.66 -8.47
C ASP A 387 24.87 -5.36 -9.08
N VAL A 388 24.54 -5.17 -10.35
CA VAL A 388 24.76 -3.93 -11.07
C VAL A 388 23.45 -3.15 -11.08
N LEU A 389 23.52 -1.91 -10.61
CA LEU A 389 22.39 -1.02 -10.42
C LEU A 389 22.43 0.09 -11.48
N GLN A 390 21.29 0.38 -12.11
CA GLN A 390 21.13 1.49 -13.05
C GLN A 390 20.35 2.64 -12.41
N CYS A 391 20.72 3.87 -12.76
CA CYS A 391 20.00 5.07 -12.33
C CYS A 391 18.62 5.16 -13.00
N ILE A 392 17.55 5.34 -12.20
CA ILE A 392 16.18 5.60 -12.70
C ILE A 392 15.65 6.98 -12.33
N ASP A 393 16.29 7.69 -11.39
CA ASP A 393 15.97 9.09 -11.06
C ASP A 393 17.21 9.99 -11.19
N MET A 394 17.26 10.72 -12.30
CA MET A 394 18.39 11.62 -12.65
C MET A 394 18.53 12.82 -11.72
N ASN A 395 17.54 13.10 -10.85
CA ASN A 395 17.68 14.13 -9.83
C ASN A 395 18.64 13.71 -8.71
N TYR A 396 18.86 12.40 -8.55
CA TYR A 396 19.63 11.85 -7.44
C TYR A 396 20.83 10.98 -7.88
N CYS A 397 20.88 10.56 -9.13
CA CYS A 397 22.01 9.81 -9.68
C CYS A 397 22.39 10.28 -11.09
N LYS A 398 23.56 9.84 -11.56
CA LYS A 398 24.10 10.23 -12.87
C LYS A 398 23.45 9.38 -13.97
N GLU A 399 22.92 10.04 -15.00
CA GLU A 399 22.35 9.35 -16.17
C GLU A 399 23.38 8.42 -16.83
N GLY A 400 22.96 7.21 -17.20
CA GLY A 400 23.82 6.21 -17.84
C GLY A 400 24.92 5.62 -16.96
N ALA A 401 25.07 6.09 -15.72
CA ALA A 401 26.02 5.51 -14.77
C ALA A 401 25.50 4.20 -14.18
N ARG A 402 26.45 3.32 -13.85
CA ARG A 402 26.19 2.04 -13.18
C ARG A 402 26.77 2.07 -11.77
N TYR A 403 26.05 1.48 -10.85
CA TYR A 403 26.40 1.47 -9.44
C TYR A 403 26.41 0.04 -8.89
N SER A 404 27.04 -0.17 -7.75
CA SER A 404 26.86 -1.37 -6.93
C SER A 404 27.00 -1.00 -5.46
N ILE A 405 26.23 -1.64 -4.58
CA ILE A 405 26.39 -1.45 -3.13
C ILE A 405 27.67 -2.12 -2.64
N LEU A 406 28.26 -1.66 -1.54
CA LEU A 406 29.44 -2.32 -0.95
C LEU A 406 29.05 -3.29 0.17
N HIS A 407 29.74 -4.43 0.25
CA HIS A 407 29.59 -5.38 1.36
C HIS A 407 30.72 -5.27 2.39
N MET A 408 30.39 -5.55 3.65
CA MET A 408 31.37 -5.67 4.71
C MET A 408 32.27 -6.91 4.45
N PRO A 409 33.59 -6.82 4.68
CA PRO A 409 34.52 -7.95 4.51
C PRO A 409 34.38 -9.04 5.61
N SER A 410 33.26 -9.09 6.33
CA SER A 410 32.99 -10.06 7.40
C SER A 410 32.06 -11.19 6.92
N ARG A 411 32.12 -12.33 7.62
CA ARG A 411 31.30 -13.54 7.38
C ARG A 411 29.78 -13.33 7.42
N THR A 412 29.30 -12.15 7.80
CA THR A 412 27.86 -11.85 7.86
C THR A 412 27.30 -11.44 6.50
N TYR A 413 28.14 -11.06 5.54
CA TYR A 413 27.71 -10.65 4.18
C TYR A 413 26.70 -9.50 4.18
N ASP A 414 26.72 -8.69 5.23
CA ASP A 414 25.81 -7.56 5.39
C ASP A 414 26.23 -6.44 4.45
N THR A 415 25.24 -5.80 3.82
CA THR A 415 25.46 -4.56 3.10
C THR A 415 26.02 -3.50 4.05
N MET A 416 27.08 -2.83 3.62
CA MET A 416 27.71 -1.78 4.39
C MET A 416 26.80 -0.55 4.38
N VAL A 417 26.22 -0.20 5.53
CA VAL A 417 25.41 1.01 5.71
C VAL A 417 25.72 1.62 7.06
N TYR A 418 25.83 2.93 7.10
CA TYR A 418 26.08 3.68 8.31
C TYR A 418 24.84 4.49 8.69
N GLU A 419 24.42 4.39 9.95
CA GLU A 419 23.35 5.22 10.50
C GLU A 419 23.97 6.46 11.14
N ASP A 420 23.53 7.64 10.71
CA ASP A 420 23.87 8.89 11.39
C ASP A 420 23.23 8.91 12.78
N LYS A 421 24.03 9.15 13.82
CA LYS A 421 23.56 9.04 15.21
C LYS A 421 22.56 10.10 15.61
N GLU A 422 22.60 11.27 14.97
CA GLU A 422 21.76 12.41 15.31
C GLU A 422 20.45 12.39 14.53
N SER A 423 20.52 12.18 13.22
CA SER A 423 19.35 12.21 12.33
C SER A 423 18.74 10.84 12.05
N GLY A 424 19.48 9.75 12.23
CA GLY A 424 19.07 8.39 11.85
C GLY A 424 19.14 8.11 10.35
N MET A 425 19.48 9.11 9.54
CA MET A 425 19.59 8.97 8.09
C MET A 425 20.75 8.05 7.74
N THR A 426 20.54 7.18 6.75
CA THR A 426 21.57 6.22 6.35
C THR A 426 22.53 6.81 5.33
N LYS A 427 23.81 6.47 5.45
CA LYS A 427 24.83 6.67 4.44
C LYS A 427 25.23 5.31 3.88
N THR A 428 25.03 5.11 2.59
CA THR A 428 25.28 3.83 1.90
C THR A 428 26.53 3.97 1.03
N PRO A 429 27.67 3.40 1.43
CA PRO A 429 28.81 3.20 0.54
C PRO A 429 28.41 2.39 -0.69
N MET A 430 28.74 2.94 -1.86
CA MET A 430 28.52 2.34 -3.16
C MET A 430 29.77 2.54 -4.02
N ILE A 431 29.85 1.80 -5.11
CA ILE A 431 30.84 2.01 -6.15
C ILE A 431 30.12 2.52 -7.39
N LEU A 432 30.63 3.61 -7.95
CA LEU A 432 30.31 4.08 -9.29
C LEU A 432 31.24 3.37 -10.30
N LEU A 433 30.64 2.64 -11.23
CA LEU A 433 31.32 1.88 -12.26
C LEU A 433 31.51 2.73 -13.51
N LYS A 434 32.77 3.05 -13.82
CA LYS A 434 33.17 3.69 -15.07
C LYS A 434 33.81 2.65 -15.97
N LYS A 435 33.93 2.98 -17.27
CA LYS A 435 34.45 2.06 -18.29
C LYS A 435 35.82 1.46 -17.95
N GLU A 436 36.68 2.23 -17.29
CA GLU A 436 38.08 1.85 -17.02
C GLU A 436 38.47 2.01 -15.54
N SER A 437 37.54 2.41 -14.68
CA SER A 437 37.83 2.68 -13.27
C SER A 437 36.61 2.54 -12.39
N VAL A 438 36.85 2.45 -11.08
CA VAL A 438 35.82 2.48 -10.05
C VAL A 438 36.00 3.70 -9.17
N GLU A 439 34.91 4.29 -8.72
CA GLU A 439 34.93 5.42 -7.79
C GLU A 439 34.05 5.08 -6.58
N ASP A 440 34.63 5.19 -5.38
CA ASP A 440 33.86 5.06 -4.14
C ASP A 440 32.95 6.29 -3.99
N VAL A 441 31.66 6.05 -3.81
CA VAL A 441 30.66 7.10 -3.55
C VAL A 441 29.89 6.75 -2.28
N VAL A 442 29.47 7.77 -1.53
CA VAL A 442 28.59 7.58 -0.38
C VAL A 442 27.26 8.20 -0.74
N TYR A 443 26.21 7.38 -0.74
CA TYR A 443 24.87 7.79 -1.09
C TYR A 443 24.04 8.03 0.17
N ASP A 444 23.48 9.24 0.31
CA ASP A 444 22.78 9.65 1.54
C ASP A 444 21.54 10.56 1.29
N HIS A 445 21.05 10.60 0.05
CA HIS A 445 19.86 11.36 -0.32
C HIS A 445 18.54 10.72 0.12
N VAL A 446 18.47 9.38 0.16
CA VAL A 446 17.31 8.63 0.67
C VAL A 446 17.75 7.53 1.64
N PRO A 447 16.88 7.10 2.57
CA PRO A 447 17.16 5.97 3.43
C PRO A 447 17.45 4.69 2.63
N PHE A 448 18.32 3.84 3.15
CA PHE A 448 18.79 2.63 2.48
C PHE A 448 17.63 1.76 1.96
N TYR A 449 16.58 1.59 2.77
CA TYR A 449 15.43 0.74 2.42
C TYR A 449 14.59 1.26 1.24
N LEU A 450 14.87 2.48 0.75
CA LEU A 450 14.24 3.13 -0.41
C LEU A 450 15.19 3.38 -1.58
N LEU A 451 16.41 2.85 -1.57
CA LEU A 451 17.34 3.04 -2.70
C LEU A 451 16.76 2.53 -4.03
N GLY A 452 15.84 1.55 -4.00
CA GLY A 452 15.15 1.06 -5.19
C GLY A 452 14.20 2.07 -5.87
N ASN A 453 13.94 3.22 -5.24
CA ASN A 453 13.24 4.33 -5.88
C ASN A 453 14.17 5.13 -6.81
N ILE A 454 15.49 5.00 -6.63
CA ILE A 454 16.52 5.76 -7.34
C ILE A 454 17.29 4.87 -8.29
N PHE A 455 17.46 3.59 -7.92
CA PHE A 455 18.20 2.61 -8.66
C PHE A 455 17.35 1.38 -8.96
N ASP A 456 17.61 0.76 -10.10
CA ASP A 456 17.01 -0.52 -10.46
C ASP A 456 18.09 -1.57 -10.71
N LYS A 457 17.80 -2.84 -10.38
CA LYS A 457 18.75 -3.93 -10.59
C LYS A 457 18.75 -4.35 -12.05
N MET A 458 19.91 -4.24 -12.70
CA MET A 458 20.06 -4.68 -14.09
C MET A 458 19.91 -6.19 -14.20
N GLY A 459 19.14 -6.65 -15.18
CA GLY A 459 18.93 -8.08 -15.44
C GLY A 459 18.03 -8.78 -14.42
N ALA A 460 17.18 -8.03 -13.70
CA ALA A 460 16.20 -8.63 -12.82
C ALA A 460 15.11 -9.39 -13.59
N ASP A 461 14.71 -10.55 -13.06
CA ASP A 461 13.58 -11.32 -13.58
C ASP A 461 12.25 -10.59 -13.36
N GLU A 462 11.27 -10.84 -14.23
CA GLU A 462 9.91 -10.35 -14.04
C GLU A 462 9.23 -11.03 -12.85
N ALA A 463 8.55 -10.24 -12.02
CA ALA A 463 7.77 -10.77 -10.90
C ALA A 463 6.54 -11.58 -11.38
N ASP A 464 6.37 -12.77 -10.80
CA ASP A 464 5.18 -13.60 -11.03
C ASP A 464 3.90 -12.86 -10.62
N ARG A 465 2.75 -13.22 -11.21
CA ARG A 465 1.45 -12.60 -10.89
C ARG A 465 0.96 -12.87 -9.47
N SER A 466 1.59 -13.81 -8.76
CA SER A 466 1.34 -14.08 -7.34
C SER A 466 2.08 -13.12 -6.41
N CYS A 467 2.96 -12.24 -6.90
CA CYS A 467 3.63 -11.20 -6.11
C CYS A 467 2.70 -10.01 -5.84
N GLY A 468 3.14 -9.14 -4.92
CA GLY A 468 2.48 -7.86 -4.62
C GLY A 468 1.76 -7.80 -3.27
N TYR A 469 1.79 -8.87 -2.45
CA TYR A 469 1.17 -8.83 -1.12
C TYR A 469 2.12 -8.19 -0.12
N TRP A 470 1.55 -7.34 0.73
CA TRP A 470 2.22 -6.55 1.74
C TRP A 470 1.84 -7.05 3.13
N PHE A 471 2.72 -6.81 4.09
CA PHE A 471 2.51 -7.15 5.49
C PHE A 471 2.49 -5.90 6.36
N ILE A 472 1.40 -5.73 7.12
CA ILE A 472 1.15 -4.59 7.98
C ILE A 472 1.11 -5.07 9.43
N PRO A 473 2.19 -4.90 10.22
CA PRO A 473 2.22 -5.35 11.61
C PRO A 473 1.13 -4.70 12.47
N TYR A 474 0.63 -5.41 13.48
CA TYR A 474 -0.39 -4.86 14.38
C TYR A 474 0.13 -3.64 15.15
N ASP A 475 1.38 -3.68 15.59
CA ASP A 475 2.01 -2.54 16.28
C ASP A 475 2.10 -1.30 15.38
N VAL A 476 2.23 -1.46 14.05
CA VAL A 476 2.22 -0.33 13.11
C VAL A 476 0.85 0.33 13.11
N ILE A 477 -0.23 -0.46 13.11
CA ILE A 477 -1.60 0.04 13.15
C ILE A 477 -1.88 0.75 14.48
N GLU A 478 -1.48 0.17 15.61
CA GLU A 478 -1.63 0.80 16.92
C GLU A 478 -0.77 2.07 17.04
N LYS A 479 0.43 2.08 16.45
CA LYS A 479 1.25 3.29 16.39
C LYS A 479 0.59 4.39 15.57
N VAL A 480 0.06 4.08 14.39
CA VAL A 480 -0.70 5.03 13.58
C VAL A 480 -1.89 5.56 14.38
N LYS A 481 -2.71 4.69 14.98
CA LYS A 481 -3.84 5.09 15.84
C LYS A 481 -3.43 6.07 16.94
N SER A 482 -2.28 5.85 17.58
CA SER A 482 -1.78 6.69 18.67
C SER A 482 -1.40 8.12 18.25
N VAL A 483 -1.15 8.37 16.96
CA VAL A 483 -0.73 9.67 16.42
C VAL A 483 -1.75 10.29 15.47
N THR A 484 -2.91 9.66 15.28
CA THR A 484 -3.99 10.08 14.37
C THR A 484 -5.26 10.40 15.14
N LYS A 485 -6.26 10.95 14.46
CA LYS A 485 -7.59 11.17 15.07
C LYS A 485 -8.39 9.87 15.08
N ASP A 486 -9.32 9.77 16.03
CA ASP A 486 -10.29 8.67 16.06
C ASP A 486 -11.05 8.55 14.73
N GLY A 487 -11.19 7.32 14.24
CA GLY A 487 -11.91 7.02 13.01
C GLY A 487 -11.10 7.16 11.71
N GLU A 488 -9.79 7.39 11.77
CA GLU A 488 -8.92 7.39 10.58
C GLU A 488 -8.37 5.99 10.22
N VAL A 489 -8.34 5.07 11.19
CA VAL A 489 -7.92 3.67 11.02
C VAL A 489 -9.14 2.75 11.12
N LEU A 490 -9.54 2.14 10.00
CA LEU A 490 -10.79 1.38 9.93
C LEU A 490 -10.68 0.19 8.98
N GLY A 491 -11.11 -0.98 9.44
CA GLY A 491 -11.45 -2.13 8.60
C GLY A 491 -12.95 -2.19 8.31
N PHE A 492 -13.34 -2.55 7.08
CA PHE A 492 -14.72 -2.58 6.60
C PHE A 492 -15.05 -3.92 5.94
N SER A 493 -16.14 -4.55 6.38
CA SER A 493 -16.75 -5.70 5.71
C SER A 493 -18.17 -5.32 5.27
N PHE A 494 -18.55 -5.71 4.06
CA PHE A 494 -19.90 -5.53 3.56
C PHE A 494 -20.25 -6.61 2.54
N ASP A 495 -21.55 -6.80 2.31
CA ASP A 495 -22.06 -7.75 1.32
C ASP A 495 -22.24 -7.05 -0.02
N VAL A 496 -21.86 -7.75 -1.10
CA VAL A 496 -21.99 -7.26 -2.47
C VAL A 496 -23.01 -8.13 -3.20
N ASP A 497 -24.18 -7.56 -3.43
CA ASP A 497 -25.23 -8.21 -4.20
C ASP A 497 -25.16 -7.77 -5.65
N PHE A 498 -24.69 -8.66 -6.53
CA PHE A 498 -24.80 -8.49 -7.97
C PHE A 498 -26.20 -8.86 -8.48
N ASP A 499 -26.73 -8.08 -9.42
CA ASP A 499 -27.98 -8.40 -10.11
C ASP A 499 -27.87 -9.70 -10.91
N LYS A 500 -29.01 -10.37 -11.16
CA LYS A 500 -29.03 -11.58 -12.01
C LYS A 500 -28.57 -11.30 -13.44
N SER A 501 -28.73 -10.08 -13.94
CA SER A 501 -28.22 -9.65 -15.25
C SER A 501 -26.70 -9.63 -15.32
N SER A 502 -26.02 -9.57 -14.17
CA SER A 502 -24.57 -9.54 -14.07
C SER A 502 -23.91 -10.91 -14.28
N LEU A 503 -24.68 -12.00 -14.38
CA LEU A 503 -24.14 -13.34 -14.73
C LEU A 503 -23.57 -13.32 -16.15
N LEU A 504 -22.39 -13.92 -16.39
CA LEU A 504 -21.76 -14.00 -17.70
C LEU A 504 -22.66 -14.65 -18.75
N SER A 505 -23.46 -15.64 -18.34
CA SER A 505 -24.46 -16.29 -19.20
C SER A 505 -25.63 -15.38 -19.61
N LYS A 506 -25.86 -14.29 -18.86
CA LYS A 506 -26.94 -13.32 -19.07
C LYS A 506 -26.45 -12.02 -19.72
N ILE A 507 -25.15 -11.78 -19.74
CA ILE A 507 -24.55 -10.66 -20.47
C ILE A 507 -24.75 -10.89 -21.99
N PRO A 508 -25.44 -9.99 -22.70
CA PRO A 508 -25.65 -10.12 -24.13
C PRO A 508 -24.32 -10.23 -24.89
N ASP A 509 -24.32 -11.04 -25.95
CA ASP A 509 -23.20 -11.10 -26.88
C ASP A 509 -23.08 -9.75 -27.62
N GLY A 510 -22.24 -8.88 -27.08
CA GLY A 510 -22.07 -7.51 -27.54
C GLY A 510 -20.70 -6.95 -27.17
N GLN A 511 -20.52 -5.65 -27.42
CA GLN A 511 -19.25 -4.96 -27.19
C GLN A 511 -18.73 -5.14 -25.76
N PHE A 512 -19.62 -5.07 -24.76
CA PHE A 512 -19.27 -5.28 -23.37
C PHE A 512 -18.64 -6.66 -23.13
N LYS A 513 -19.28 -7.73 -23.62
CA LYS A 513 -18.79 -9.10 -23.45
C LYS A 513 -17.47 -9.35 -24.19
N ARG A 514 -17.30 -8.75 -25.37
CA ARG A 514 -16.02 -8.80 -26.12
C ARG A 514 -14.88 -8.07 -25.40
N GLN A 515 -15.22 -7.07 -24.58
CA GLN A 515 -14.28 -6.31 -23.76
C GLN A 515 -13.97 -6.99 -22.41
N LEU A 516 -14.78 -7.95 -21.96
CA LEU A 516 -14.48 -8.76 -20.77
C LEU A 516 -13.26 -9.65 -21.06
N LYS A 517 -12.09 -9.18 -20.64
CA LYS A 517 -10.86 -9.95 -20.72
C LYS A 517 -10.80 -10.93 -19.56
N ILE A 518 -10.91 -12.23 -19.88
CA ILE A 518 -10.68 -13.30 -18.92
C ILE A 518 -9.18 -13.59 -18.88
N THR A 519 -8.52 -13.29 -17.76
CA THR A 519 -7.09 -13.54 -17.55
C THR A 519 -6.88 -14.72 -16.61
N ASN A 520 -5.65 -15.25 -16.54
CA ASN A 520 -5.32 -16.25 -15.54
C ASN A 520 -5.24 -15.60 -14.15
N ALA A 521 -5.88 -16.20 -13.16
CA ALA A 521 -5.77 -15.82 -11.76
C ALA A 521 -4.36 -16.12 -11.22
N PRO A 522 -3.94 -15.46 -10.12
CA PRO A 522 -2.72 -15.83 -9.41
C PRO A 522 -2.76 -17.30 -9.01
N ASN A 523 -1.70 -18.04 -9.32
CA ASN A 523 -1.51 -19.37 -8.76
C ASN A 523 -0.97 -19.21 -7.35
N ARG A 524 -1.68 -19.68 -6.33
CA ARG A 524 -1.05 -19.95 -5.04
C ARG A 524 -0.10 -21.13 -5.26
N VAL A 525 1.19 -20.83 -5.39
CA VAL A 525 2.21 -21.80 -5.78
C VAL A 525 2.42 -22.82 -4.66
N ILE A 526 1.57 -23.84 -4.60
CA ILE A 526 1.84 -25.08 -3.86
C ILE A 526 2.28 -26.18 -4.83
N SER A 527 1.79 -26.19 -6.07
CA SER A 527 1.94 -27.34 -6.98
C SER A 527 3.14 -27.32 -7.93
N ARG A 528 3.80 -26.17 -8.18
CA ARG A 528 4.91 -26.11 -9.15
C ARG A 528 6.28 -26.42 -8.57
N LEU A 529 6.54 -26.11 -7.30
CA LEU A 529 7.85 -26.33 -6.69
C LEU A 529 8.17 -27.83 -6.47
N PHE A 530 7.14 -28.68 -6.33
CA PHE A 530 7.34 -30.14 -6.23
C PHE A 530 7.57 -30.85 -7.57
N LYS A 531 7.37 -30.18 -8.72
CA LYS A 531 7.59 -30.80 -10.04
C LYS A 531 8.98 -30.57 -10.64
N LYS A 532 9.81 -29.71 -10.04
CA LYS A 532 11.18 -29.42 -10.52
C LYS A 532 12.28 -30.21 -9.82
N HIS A 533 11.94 -31.09 -8.88
CA HIS A 533 12.90 -31.91 -8.13
C HIS A 533 12.66 -33.44 -8.24
N ASN A 534 11.94 -33.90 -9.26
CA ASN A 534 11.87 -35.32 -9.62
C ASN A 534 12.46 -35.55 -11.01
#